data_AF-A0A7K3PWA7-F1
#
_entry.id   AF-A0A7K3PWA7-F1
#
_cell.length_a   1.000
_cell.length_b   1.000
_cell.length_c   1.000
_cell.angle_alpha   90.00
_cell.angle_beta   90.00
_cell.angle_gamma   90.00
#
_symmetry.space_group_name_H-M   'P 1'
#
loop_
_entity.id
_entity.type
_entity.pdbx_description
1 polymer ?
#
loop_
_entity_poly.entity_id
_entity_poly.type
_entity_poly.pdbx_seq_one_letter_code
_entity_poly.pdbx_strand_id
1 'polypeptide(L)' 'MRPSTLRVLNRAAELTRQNRLTEAMLIAEPVILTADEYEGDEIRRWLLDHVTDFTGENESWKDLP' A
#
# COMPACT_ATOMS: atom_id res chain seq x y z
N MET A 1 -0.63 -10.50 10.05
CA MET A 1 -0.46 -9.04 10.11
C MET A 1 -1.39 -8.52 11.19
N ARG A 2 -0.97 -7.56 12.03
CA ARG A 2 -1.88 -7.00 13.03
C ARG A 2 -3.09 -6.33 12.33
N PRO A 3 -4.31 -6.46 12.85
CA PRO A 3 -5.49 -5.84 12.23
C PRO A 3 -5.40 -4.31 12.08
N SER A 4 -4.69 -3.63 12.99
CA SER A 4 -4.43 -2.18 12.90
C SER A 4 -3.54 -1.83 11.71
N THR A 5 -2.48 -2.61 11.48
CA THR A 5 -1.53 -2.45 10.38
C THR A 5 -2.23 -2.63 9.04
N LEU A 6 -2.99 -3.73 8.89
CA LEU A 6 -3.75 -4.00 7.67
C LEU A 6 -4.74 -2.87 7.35
N ARG A 7 -5.46 -2.36 8.36
CA ARG A 7 -6.40 -1.25 8.16
C ARG A 7 -5.71 0.02 7.68
N VAL A 8 -4.54 0.34 8.23
CA VAL A 8 -3.75 1.51 7.80
C VAL A 8 -3.27 1.34 6.37
N LEU A 9 -2.74 0.17 6.02
CA LEU A 9 -2.24 -0.11 4.68
C LEU A 9 -3.36 -0.06 3.62
N ASN A 10 -4.53 -0.67 3.88
CA ASN A 10 -5.69 -0.56 3.00
C ASN A 10 -6.10 0.90 2.79
N ARG A 11 -6.10 1.70 3.87
CA ARG A 11 -6.42 3.13 3.78
C ARG A 11 -5.38 3.92 2.98
N ALA A 12 -4.10 3.58 3.11
CA ALA A 12 -3.03 4.20 2.35
C ALA A 12 -3.17 3.89 0.85
N ALA A 13 -3.45 2.63 0.48
CA ALA A 13 -3.75 2.25 -0.90
C ALA A 13 -4.95 3.01 -1.48
N GLU A 14 -6.05 3.15 -0.73
CA GLU A 14 -7.19 3.98 -1.15
C GLU A 14 -6.81 5.44 -1.42
N LEU A 15 -6.00 6.03 -0.54
CA LEU A 15 -5.54 7.41 -0.69
C LEU A 15 -4.62 7.54 -1.91
N THR A 16 -3.74 6.58 -2.17
CA THR A 16 -2.87 6.58 -3.35
C THR A 16 -3.70 6.51 -4.64
N ARG A 17 -4.72 5.65 -4.71
CA ARG A 17 -5.67 5.60 -5.85
C ARG A 17 -6.42 6.93 -6.07
N GLN A 18 -6.58 7.73 -5.03
CA GLN A 18 -7.20 9.07 -5.08
C GLN A 18 -6.18 10.19 -5.38
N ASN A 19 -4.94 9.84 -5.75
CA ASN A 19 -3.84 10.79 -5.96
C ASN A 19 -3.49 11.60 -4.70
N ARG A 20 -3.67 11.01 -3.51
CA ARG A 20 -3.39 11.62 -2.19
C ARG A 20 -2.19 10.95 -1.52
N LEU A 21 -1.09 10.80 -2.27
CA LEU A 21 0.10 10.07 -1.82
C LEU A 21 0.68 10.62 -0.51
N THR A 22 0.74 11.93 -0.33
CA THR A 22 1.24 12.55 0.92
C THR A 22 0.46 12.07 2.14
N GLU A 23 -0.86 11.98 2.04
CA GLU A 23 -1.70 11.51 3.16
C GLU A 23 -1.58 10.00 3.38
N ALA A 24 -1.42 9.23 2.31
CA ALA A 24 -1.12 7.81 2.38
C ALA A 24 0.19 7.56 3.15
N MET A 25 1.24 8.32 2.84
CA MET A 25 2.54 8.21 3.50
C MET A 25 2.48 8.59 4.98
N LEU A 26 1.77 9.68 5.32
CA LEU A 26 1.62 10.13 6.70
C LEU A 26 1.03 9.06 7.64
N ILE A 27 0.14 8.21 7.12
CA ILE A 27 -0.45 7.13 7.92
C ILE A 27 0.34 5.83 7.84
N ALA A 28 0.95 5.52 6.69
CA ALA A 28 1.62 4.23 6.46
C ALA A 28 3.04 4.18 7.05
N GLU A 29 3.81 5.27 6.94
CA GLU A 29 5.21 5.30 7.37
C GLU A 29 5.41 4.89 8.83
N PRO A 30 4.65 5.41 9.82
CA PRO A 30 4.86 5.02 11.22
C PRO A 30 4.67 3.53 11.46
N VAL A 31 3.72 2.91 10.73
CA VAL A 31 3.43 1.49 10.85
C VAL A 31 4.52 0.64 10.19
N ILE A 32 5.08 1.09 9.07
CA ILE A 32 6.19 0.42 8.38
C ILE A 32 7.46 0.48 9.24
N LEU A 33 7.78 1.65 9.82
CA LEU A 33 9.01 1.86 10.58
C LEU A 33 9.01 1.22 11.97
N THR A 34 7.84 0.91 12.53
CA THR A 34 7.71 0.32 13.88
C THR A 34 7.45 -1.19 13.86
N ALA A 35 7.30 -1.79 12.69
CA ALA A 35 7.11 -3.22 12.54
C ALA A 35 8.35 -3.99 13.03
N ASP A 36 8.10 -5.07 13.77
CA ASP A 36 9.12 -6.08 14.03
C ASP A 36 9.38 -6.92 12.76
N GLU A 37 10.37 -7.81 12.80
CA GLU A 37 10.78 -8.62 11.65
C GLU A 37 9.62 -9.42 11.05
N TYR A 38 8.80 -10.06 11.90
CA TYR A 38 7.68 -10.87 11.45
C TYR A 38 6.60 -10.01 10.78
N GLU A 39 6.21 -8.91 11.42
CA GLU A 39 5.22 -8.01 10.84
C GLU A 39 5.75 -7.32 9.58
N GLY A 40 7.04 -7.01 9.51
CA GLY A 40 7.69 -6.43 8.33
C GLY A 40 7.60 -7.34 7.10
N ASP A 41 7.77 -8.65 7.27
CA ASP A 41 7.60 -9.63 6.20
C ASP A 41 6.14 -9.70 5.71
N GLU A 42 5.18 -9.62 6.64
CA GLU A 42 3.77 -9.58 6.28
C GLU A 42 3.40 -8.29 5.54
N ILE A 43 3.93 -7.14 5.97
CA ILE A 43 3.76 -5.85 5.28
C ILE A 43 4.35 -5.91 3.87
N ARG A 44 5.57 -6.45 3.72
CA ARG A 44 6.21 -6.63 2.41
C ARG A 44 5.33 -7.45 1.48
N ARG A 45 4.80 -8.58 1.96
CA ARG A 45 3.96 -9.45 1.15
C ARG A 45 2.67 -8.75 0.72
N TRP A 46 2.03 -8.03 1.65
CA TRP A 46 0.85 -7.24 1.35
C TRP A 46 1.15 -6.16 0.29
N LEU A 47 2.28 -5.44 0.38
CA LEU A 47 2.66 -4.41 -0.59
C LEU A 47 2.85 -4.99 -2.00
N LEU A 48 3.45 -6.18 -2.12
CA LEU A 48 3.61 -6.87 -3.40
C LEU A 48 2.26 -7.27 -4.01
N ASP A 49 1.34 -7.75 -3.17
CA ASP A 49 0.00 -8.14 -3.62
C ASP A 49 -0.86 -6.92 -4.04
N HIS A 50 -0.49 -5.70 -3.61
CA HIS A 50 -1.22 -4.46 -3.86
C HIS A 50 -0.44 -3.45 -4.72
N VAL A 51 0.60 -3.88 -5.44
CA VAL A 51 1.48 -2.97 -6.20
C VAL A 51 0.71 -2.05 -7.17
N THR A 52 -0.37 -2.55 -7.77
CA THR A 52 -1.18 -1.79 -8.74
C THR A 52 -1.90 -0.59 -8.11
N ASP A 53 -2.13 -0.61 -6.80
CA ASP A 53 -2.72 0.50 -6.06
C ASP A 53 -1.76 1.70 -5.94
N PHE A 54 -0.46 1.45 -6.12
CA PHE A 54 0.60 2.45 -6.00
C PHE A 54 1.21 2.85 -7.34
N THR A 55 1.13 1.98 -8.35
CA THR A 55 1.67 2.26 -9.70
C THR A 55 0.61 2.79 -10.67
N GLY A 56 -0.68 2.60 -10.37
CA GLY A 56 -1.77 2.96 -11.29
C GLY A 56 -1.86 2.04 -12.52
N GLU A 57 -1.16 0.91 -12.54
CA GLU A 57 -1.10 -0.04 -13.65
C GLU A 57 -2.38 -0.90 -13.82
N ASN A 58 -3.56 -0.33 -13.58
CA ASN A 58 -4.82 -1.08 -13.71
C ASN A 58 -5.49 -1.01 -15.10
N GLU A 59 -5.10 -0.14 -16.03
CA GLU A 59 -5.72 -0.05 -17.37
C GLU A 59 -4.79 0.58 -18.44
N SER A 60 -3.82 -0.15 -19.02
CA SER A 60 -3.08 0.42 -20.17
C SER A 60 -2.53 -0.58 -21.20
N TRP A 61 -2.47 -1.88 -20.93
CA TRP A 61 -1.95 -2.85 -21.91
C TRP A 61 -3.03 -3.44 -22.83
N LYS A 62 -4.31 -3.08 -22.66
CA LYS A 62 -5.40 -3.48 -23.57
C LYS A 62 -5.76 -2.46 -24.65
N ASP A 63 -5.23 -1.23 -24.59
CA ASP A 63 -5.56 -0.13 -25.51
C ASP A 63 -4.34 0.40 -26.30
N LEU A 64 -3.27 -0.38 -26.43
CA LEU A 64 -2.20 -0.07 -27.37
C LEU A 64 -2.50 -0.71 -28.74
N PRO A 65 -2.52 0.08 -29.83
CA PRO A 65 -2.77 -0.42 -31.20
C PRO A 65 -1.64 -1.32 -31.73
#